data_AF-A0AA38F7S3-F1
#
_entry.id   AF-A0AA38F7S3-F1
#
_cell.length_a   1.000
_cell.length_b   1.000
_cell.length_c   1.000
_cell.angle_alpha   90.00
_cell.angle_beta   90.00
_cell.angle_gamma   90.00
#
_symmetry.space_group_name_H-M   'P 1'
#
loop_
_entity.id
_entity.type
_entity.pdbx_description
1 polymer ?
#
loop_
_entity_poly.entity_id
_entity_poly.type
_entity_poly.pdbx_seq_one_letter_code
_entity_poly.pdbx_strand_id
1 'polypeptide(L)'
;MASITLNTFPRRFCNLAKSLSRVTCSKRAQSLVFSNGRVTLHFACRQRSLHLVSLHGRLTELQRGLEKDVSRRKELIGLRGRRDVRGIRSSKDDKRPEGIVSEKGIKLLDRWDVPWDWKTTLLTMMASGLSFLLTGLIETAALSYLGLRHGRLTSFDERATLLFVDQFLITAVGLAVIYAFVKPYQPLPDDLFRFEWKEPLNLYKGWLLWGGIGLIVAALGIALTGVALSALNGEPPQREVDALVQLLPLIGASNISTACLIGVTGILAPIYEETVFRGFLMTSLTKWFPTPAAVVLSASIFAFVHLTPGEFPQLFALGAVLGFAYAQTRNLLTSITIHALWNSAVIILLTFLRLQ
;
A
#
# COMPACT_ATOMS: atom_id res chain seq x y z
N MET A 1 -41.03 -17.41 -2.79
CA MET A 1 -40.74 -16.57 -1.60
C MET A 1 -39.62 -15.61 -1.98
N ALA A 2 -39.82 -14.31 -1.86
CA ALA A 2 -38.75 -13.33 -2.01
C ALA A 2 -38.40 -12.80 -0.61
N SER A 3 -37.14 -12.90 -0.21
CA SER A 3 -36.63 -12.34 1.05
C SER A 3 -35.82 -11.10 0.71
N ILE A 4 -36.22 -9.94 1.23
CA ILE A 4 -35.47 -8.69 1.10
C ILE A 4 -34.82 -8.44 2.46
N THR A 5 -33.50 -8.44 2.50
CA THR A 5 -32.72 -8.09 3.70
C THR A 5 -32.22 -6.66 3.53
N LEU A 6 -32.64 -5.73 4.40
CA LEU A 6 -32.17 -4.35 4.39
C LEU A 6 -31.39 -4.06 5.68
N ASN A 7 -30.11 -3.69 5.55
CA ASN A 7 -29.26 -3.25 6.66
C ASN A 7 -29.32 -1.71 6.81
N THR A 8 -29.78 -1.28 7.99
CA THR A 8 -29.54 -0.02 8.74
C THR A 8 -29.21 1.29 7.99
N PHE A 9 -30.11 2.29 8.10
CA PHE A 9 -29.82 3.73 7.88
C PHE A 9 -30.31 4.60 9.06
N PRO A 10 -29.75 5.81 9.29
CA PRO A 10 -30.05 6.66 10.44
C PRO A 10 -31.43 7.33 10.40
N ARG A 11 -31.91 7.72 11.58
CA ARG A 11 -33.26 8.19 12.01
C ARG A 11 -34.03 9.26 11.18
N ARG A 12 -33.62 9.67 9.97
CA ARG A 12 -34.35 10.67 9.17
C ARG A 12 -35.30 10.10 8.10
N PHE A 13 -35.45 8.78 7.98
CA PHE A 13 -36.36 8.13 7.01
C PHE A 13 -37.72 7.66 7.56
N CYS A 14 -38.04 7.91 8.83
CA CYS A 14 -39.32 7.48 9.43
C CYS A 14 -40.57 8.14 8.80
N ASN A 15 -40.43 9.32 8.17
CA ASN A 15 -41.58 10.00 7.56
C ASN A 15 -41.89 9.48 6.14
N LEU A 16 -40.93 8.84 5.45
CA LEU A 16 -41.16 8.28 4.11
C LEU A 16 -41.85 6.90 4.18
N ALA A 17 -41.54 6.10 5.19
CA ALA A 17 -42.18 4.80 5.43
C ALA A 17 -43.68 4.92 5.77
N LYS A 18 -44.08 6.01 6.47
CA LYS A 18 -45.50 6.30 6.78
C LYS A 18 -46.34 6.70 5.55
N SER A 19 -45.70 7.19 4.49
CA SER A 19 -46.37 7.55 3.24
C SER A 19 -46.60 6.33 2.34
N LEU A 20 -45.62 5.42 2.29
CA LEU A 20 -45.68 4.21 1.46
C LEU A 20 -46.66 3.14 1.99
N SER A 21 -47.01 3.15 3.28
CA SER A 21 -47.96 2.19 3.86
C SER A 21 -49.42 2.44 3.49
N ARG A 22 -49.76 3.54 2.79
CA ARG A 22 -51.15 3.85 2.40
C ARG A 22 -51.54 3.41 0.99
N VAL A 23 -50.62 2.92 0.16
CA VAL A 23 -50.89 2.75 -1.28
C VAL A 23 -51.05 1.29 -1.75
N THR A 24 -50.84 0.27 -0.92
CA THR A 24 -51.11 -1.12 -1.35
C THR A 24 -51.80 -1.98 -0.28
N CYS A 25 -53.12 -2.10 -0.47
CA CYS A 25 -54.05 -3.18 -0.14
C CYS A 25 -53.95 -3.94 1.21
N SER A 26 -54.95 -3.67 2.05
CA SER A 26 -55.77 -4.60 2.85
C SER A 26 -55.55 -6.11 2.62
N LYS A 27 -54.87 -6.80 3.56
CA LYS A 27 -55.38 -7.94 4.38
C LYS A 27 -54.22 -8.71 5.05
N ARG A 28 -54.29 -8.76 6.39
CA ARG A 28 -53.61 -9.59 7.42
C ARG A 28 -52.18 -10.10 7.15
N ALA A 29 -51.23 -9.55 7.91
CA ALA A 29 -49.96 -10.22 8.24
C ALA A 29 -50.26 -11.50 9.05
N GLN A 30 -49.65 -12.64 8.70
CA GLN A 30 -49.93 -13.93 9.35
C GLN A 30 -48.99 -14.29 10.50
N SER A 31 -47.79 -13.71 10.61
CA SER A 31 -47.00 -13.77 11.84
C SER A 31 -45.82 -12.80 11.80
N LEU A 32 -45.39 -12.37 12.98
CA LEU A 32 -44.23 -11.52 13.21
C LEU A 32 -43.34 -12.27 14.20
N VAL A 33 -42.14 -12.68 13.78
CA VAL A 33 -41.20 -13.43 14.63
C VAL A 33 -39.99 -12.54 14.93
N PHE A 34 -39.68 -12.38 16.20
CA PHE A 34 -38.48 -11.68 16.68
C PHE A 34 -37.45 -12.71 17.15
N SER A 35 -36.27 -12.68 16.56
CA SER A 35 -35.09 -13.42 17.06
C SER A 35 -33.81 -12.71 16.62
N ASN A 36 -32.86 -12.54 17.55
CA ASN A 36 -31.52 -11.95 17.33
C ASN A 36 -31.49 -10.65 16.50
N GLY A 37 -32.28 -9.66 16.90
CA GLY A 37 -32.19 -8.29 16.37
C GLY A 37 -32.66 -8.09 14.93
N ARG A 38 -33.36 -9.06 14.33
CA ARG A 38 -33.96 -8.94 12.99
C ARG A 38 -35.48 -9.13 13.03
N VAL A 39 -36.17 -8.41 12.15
CA VAL A 39 -37.60 -8.55 11.90
C VAL A 39 -37.78 -9.13 10.51
N THR A 40 -38.46 -10.28 10.39
CA THR A 40 -38.73 -10.93 9.11
C THR A 40 -40.23 -10.93 8.84
N LEU A 41 -40.64 -10.37 7.69
CA LEU A 41 -42.03 -10.32 7.23
C LEU A 41 -42.20 -11.27 6.04
N HIS A 42 -43.09 -12.26 6.19
CA HIS A 42 -43.43 -13.18 5.12
C HIS A 42 -44.67 -12.71 4.35
N PHE A 43 -44.55 -12.60 3.02
CA PHE A 43 -45.68 -12.37 2.11
C PHE A 43 -45.80 -13.56 1.13
N ALA A 44 -47.02 -14.06 0.96
CA ALA A 44 -47.36 -14.97 -0.13
C ALA A 44 -47.96 -14.15 -1.28
N CYS A 45 -47.38 -14.23 -2.48
CA CYS A 45 -47.88 -13.49 -3.65
C CYS A 45 -48.21 -14.47 -4.79
N ARG A 46 -49.46 -14.39 -5.29
CA ARG A 46 -49.92 -15.05 -6.53
C ARG A 46 -49.97 -13.99 -7.64
N GLN A 47 -49.37 -14.35 -8.77
CA GLN A 47 -48.93 -13.51 -9.90
C GLN A 47 -50.07 -12.79 -10.65
N ARG A 48 -49.85 -11.53 -11.06
CA ARG A 48 -50.39 -10.93 -12.31
C ARG A 48 -49.63 -9.66 -12.73
N SER A 49 -49.34 -9.57 -14.01
CA SER A 49 -48.25 -8.86 -14.68
C SER A 49 -48.67 -7.55 -15.38
N LEU A 50 -49.31 -6.61 -14.67
CA LEU A 50 -49.76 -5.35 -15.27
C LEU A 50 -49.37 -4.04 -14.52
N HIS A 51 -48.72 -4.12 -13.35
CA HIS A 51 -48.36 -2.92 -12.57
C HIS A 51 -46.89 -2.48 -12.67
N LEU A 52 -45.99 -3.26 -13.30
CA LEU A 52 -44.55 -2.92 -13.35
C LEU A 52 -44.22 -1.72 -14.26
N VAL A 53 -45.00 -1.50 -15.33
CA VAL A 53 -44.73 -0.43 -16.31
C VAL A 53 -45.04 0.97 -15.74
N SER A 54 -46.09 1.09 -14.90
CA SER A 54 -46.45 2.36 -14.27
C SER A 54 -45.49 2.78 -13.15
N LEU A 55 -44.94 1.81 -12.41
CA LEU A 55 -43.95 2.07 -11.36
C LEU A 55 -42.60 2.50 -11.96
N HIS A 56 -42.19 1.90 -13.08
CA HIS A 56 -40.95 2.25 -13.76
C HIS A 56 -40.97 3.68 -14.32
N GLY A 57 -42.12 4.12 -14.88
CA GLY A 57 -42.31 5.49 -15.37
C GLY A 57 -42.22 6.56 -14.27
N ARG A 58 -42.82 6.30 -13.09
CA ARG A 58 -42.74 7.23 -11.95
C ARG A 58 -41.35 7.27 -11.30
N LEU A 59 -40.61 6.16 -11.29
CA LEU A 59 -39.23 6.12 -10.82
C LEU A 59 -38.28 6.90 -11.75
N THR A 60 -38.48 6.82 -13.07
CA THR A 60 -37.64 7.58 -14.02
C THR A 60 -37.91 9.08 -13.96
N GLU A 61 -39.15 9.51 -13.69
CA GLU A 61 -39.44 10.94 -13.44
C GLU A 61 -38.85 11.45 -12.13
N LEU A 62 -38.90 10.65 -11.06
CA LEU A 62 -38.25 10.97 -9.77
C LEU A 62 -36.73 11.06 -9.89
N GLN A 63 -36.11 10.17 -10.67
CA GLN A 63 -34.67 10.17 -10.93
C GLN A 63 -34.26 11.40 -11.76
N ARG A 64 -35.02 11.75 -12.81
CA ARG A 64 -34.82 12.99 -13.58
C ARG A 64 -35.02 14.25 -12.74
N GLY A 65 -35.95 14.23 -11.78
CA GLY A 65 -36.16 15.32 -10.83
C GLY A 65 -34.97 15.52 -9.90
N LEU A 66 -34.42 14.43 -9.34
CA LEU A 66 -33.24 14.48 -8.48
C LEU A 66 -31.98 14.94 -9.23
N GLU A 67 -31.78 14.51 -10.47
CA GLU A 67 -30.64 14.96 -11.28
C GLU A 67 -30.71 16.45 -11.61
N LYS A 68 -31.90 16.98 -11.89
CA LYS A 68 -32.10 18.43 -12.12
C LYS A 68 -31.81 19.24 -10.85
N ASP A 69 -32.21 18.76 -9.67
CA ASP A 69 -31.95 19.44 -8.40
C ASP A 69 -30.46 19.39 -8.00
N VAL A 70 -29.75 18.30 -8.30
CA VAL A 70 -28.30 18.20 -8.10
C VAL A 70 -27.55 19.14 -9.04
N SER A 71 -27.95 19.24 -10.31
CA SER A 71 -27.36 20.20 -11.26
C SER A 71 -27.60 21.65 -10.84
N ARG A 72 -28.82 21.99 -10.38
CA ARG A 72 -29.14 23.34 -9.87
C ARG A 72 -28.33 23.71 -8.63
N ARG A 73 -28.06 22.75 -7.74
CA ARG A 73 -27.20 22.97 -6.56
C ARG A 73 -25.72 23.17 -6.94
N LYS A 74 -25.21 22.46 -7.95
CA LYS A 74 -23.85 22.68 -8.47
C LYS A 74 -23.70 24.07 -9.11
N GLU A 75 -24.73 24.53 -9.82
CA GLU A 75 -24.74 25.86 -10.44
C GLU A 75 -24.83 26.98 -9.39
N LEU A 76 -25.63 26.80 -8.32
CA LEU A 76 -25.69 27.72 -7.18
C LEU A 76 -24.37 27.79 -6.39
N ILE A 77 -23.65 26.67 -6.22
CA ILE A 77 -22.33 26.64 -5.58
C ILE A 77 -21.27 27.31 -6.49
N GLY A 78 -21.32 27.05 -7.80
CA GLY A 78 -20.46 27.73 -8.80
C GLY A 78 -20.71 29.23 -8.91
N LEU A 79 -21.97 29.66 -8.79
CA LEU A 79 -22.37 31.08 -8.76
C LEU A 79 -22.03 31.78 -7.44
N ARG A 80 -21.90 31.03 -6.34
CA ARG A 80 -21.39 31.55 -5.06
C ARG A 80 -19.87 31.71 -5.10
N GLY A 81 -19.15 30.76 -5.71
CA GLY A 81 -17.71 30.87 -5.98
C GLY A 81 -17.33 31.97 -6.98
N ARG A 82 -18.23 32.34 -7.91
CA ARG A 82 -18.01 33.45 -8.86
C ARG A 82 -18.41 34.84 -8.33
N ARG A 83 -19.22 34.94 -7.26
CA ARG A 83 -19.66 36.22 -6.69
C ARG A 83 -18.67 36.82 -5.68
N ASP A 84 -17.79 36.01 -5.09
CA ASP A 84 -16.75 36.48 -4.14
C ASP A 84 -15.49 37.08 -4.79
N VAL A 85 -15.44 37.22 -6.14
CA VAL A 85 -14.25 37.73 -6.87
C VAL A 85 -14.47 39.11 -7.49
N ARG A 86 -15.52 39.85 -7.12
CA ARG A 86 -15.73 41.23 -7.62
C ARG A 86 -16.03 42.23 -6.51
N GLY A 87 -14.96 42.90 -6.07
CA GLY A 87 -14.99 44.26 -5.54
C GLY A 87 -15.11 44.37 -4.02
N ILE A 88 -14.00 44.70 -3.37
CA ILE A 88 -13.85 45.87 -2.48
C ILE A 88 -12.33 46.13 -2.40
N ARG A 89 -11.90 47.27 -2.96
CA ARG A 89 -10.65 47.93 -2.56
C ARG A 89 -10.92 48.61 -1.23
N SER A 90 -10.15 48.29 -0.19
CA SER A 90 -9.85 49.23 0.89
C SER A 90 -8.54 48.83 1.55
N SER A 91 -7.69 49.82 1.75
CA SER A 91 -6.31 49.70 2.22
C SER A 91 -6.26 49.19 3.66
N LYS A 92 -5.36 48.25 3.95
CA LYS A 92 -4.52 48.24 5.16
C LYS A 92 -3.54 47.08 5.07
N ASP A 93 -2.26 47.44 5.17
CA ASP A 93 -1.12 46.56 5.30
C ASP A 93 -1.32 45.57 6.47
N ASP A 94 -1.41 44.28 6.13
CA ASP A 94 -0.99 43.20 7.02
C ASP A 94 -0.36 42.11 6.15
N LYS A 95 0.93 42.31 5.85
CA LYS A 95 1.75 41.34 5.11
C LYS A 95 2.06 40.17 6.03
N ARG A 96 1.18 39.17 6.07
CA ARG A 96 1.59 37.79 6.37
C ARG A 96 2.49 37.34 5.22
N PRO A 97 3.73 36.89 5.46
CA PRO A 97 4.60 36.49 4.36
C PRO A 97 4.00 35.24 3.73
N GLU A 98 3.49 35.38 2.50
CA GLU A 98 3.38 34.27 1.58
C GLU A 98 4.78 33.71 1.41
N GLY A 99 5.05 32.62 2.12
CA GLY A 99 6.29 31.90 2.00
C GLY A 99 6.43 31.44 0.56
N ILE A 100 7.32 32.09 -0.18
CA ILE A 100 8.01 31.49 -1.31
C ILE A 100 8.77 30.31 -0.71
N VAL A 101 8.11 29.16 -0.60
CA VAL A 101 8.76 27.90 -0.25
C VAL A 101 9.70 27.63 -1.42
N SER A 102 11.00 27.82 -1.16
CA SER A 102 12.05 27.45 -2.09
C SER A 102 11.83 25.99 -2.51
N GLU A 103 11.44 25.79 -3.77
CA GLU A 103 11.26 24.48 -4.40
C GLU A 103 12.56 23.63 -4.42
N LYS A 104 13.67 24.22 -3.96
CA LYS A 104 15.03 23.67 -3.86
C LYS A 104 15.43 23.28 -2.42
N GLY A 105 14.49 23.26 -1.48
CA GLY A 105 14.73 22.92 -0.06
C GLY A 105 14.70 21.42 0.25
N ILE A 106 15.31 21.05 1.39
CA ILE A 106 15.25 19.69 1.98
C ILE A 106 13.79 19.37 2.32
N LYS A 107 13.20 18.36 1.64
CA LYS A 107 11.80 17.94 1.83
C LYS A 107 11.59 16.93 2.97
N LEU A 108 12.66 16.66 3.72
CA LEU A 108 12.70 15.67 4.80
C LEU A 108 11.67 15.92 5.90
N LEU A 109 11.30 17.18 6.14
CA LEU A 109 10.37 17.55 7.21
C LEU A 109 8.91 17.62 6.74
N ASP A 110 8.70 17.66 5.42
CA ASP A 110 7.37 17.75 4.85
C ASP A 110 6.62 16.44 5.09
N ARG A 111 5.33 16.51 5.39
CA ARG A 111 4.46 15.34 5.57
C ARG A 111 3.74 15.01 4.26
N TRP A 112 3.22 13.80 4.14
CA TRP A 112 2.29 13.47 3.05
C TRP A 112 0.86 13.73 3.50
N ASP A 113 0.05 14.27 2.58
CA ASP A 113 -1.39 14.44 2.82
C ASP A 113 -2.14 13.14 2.48
N VAL A 114 -2.12 12.19 3.41
CA VAL A 114 -2.69 10.86 3.19
C VAL A 114 -4.22 10.86 3.43
N PRO A 115 -5.04 10.41 2.46
CA PRO A 115 -6.50 10.53 2.54
C PRO A 115 -7.17 9.50 3.46
N TRP A 116 -6.48 8.42 3.84
CA TRP A 116 -7.03 7.35 4.69
C TRP A 116 -6.69 7.52 6.18
N ASP A 117 -7.37 6.76 7.04
CA ASP A 117 -7.18 6.78 8.50
C ASP A 117 -6.31 5.60 8.99
N TRP A 118 -6.11 5.52 10.31
CA TRP A 118 -5.27 4.50 10.92
C TRP A 118 -5.85 3.09 10.77
N LYS A 119 -7.17 2.96 10.62
CA LYS A 119 -7.83 1.67 10.43
C LYS A 119 -7.50 1.12 9.06
N THR A 120 -7.56 1.97 8.03
CA THR A 120 -7.12 1.59 6.69
C THR A 120 -5.65 1.23 6.69
N THR A 121 -4.78 2.04 7.31
CA THR A 121 -3.35 1.72 7.42
C THR A 121 -3.12 0.36 8.08
N LEU A 122 -3.74 0.10 9.23
CA LEU A 122 -3.60 -1.16 9.95
C LEU A 122 -4.15 -2.34 9.14
N LEU A 123 -5.37 -2.23 8.59
CA LEU A 123 -6.01 -3.30 7.82
C LEU A 123 -5.22 -3.62 6.54
N THR A 124 -4.70 -2.61 5.85
CA THR A 124 -3.86 -2.82 4.67
C THR A 124 -2.56 -3.51 5.05
N MET A 125 -1.89 -3.10 6.13
CA MET A 125 -0.66 -3.78 6.58
C MET A 125 -0.92 -5.23 7.01
N MET A 126 -2.01 -5.49 7.73
CA MET A 126 -2.42 -6.84 8.09
C MET A 126 -2.77 -7.67 6.86
N ALA A 127 -3.47 -7.09 5.88
CA ALA A 127 -3.81 -7.77 4.64
C ALA A 127 -2.56 -8.07 3.79
N SER A 128 -1.59 -7.15 3.74
CA SER A 128 -0.30 -7.37 3.07
C SER A 128 0.48 -8.50 3.74
N GLY A 129 0.64 -8.47 5.08
CA GLY A 129 1.29 -9.55 5.82
C GLY A 129 0.58 -10.90 5.70
N LEU A 130 -0.75 -10.91 5.78
CA LEU A 130 -1.54 -12.12 5.58
C LEU A 130 -1.41 -12.65 4.16
N SER A 131 -1.40 -11.78 3.15
CA SER A 131 -1.22 -12.18 1.75
C SER A 131 0.15 -12.81 1.51
N PHE A 132 1.22 -12.24 2.10
CA PHE A 132 2.56 -12.82 2.05
C PHE A 132 2.58 -14.24 2.65
N LEU A 133 2.04 -14.41 3.85
CA LEU A 133 2.00 -15.72 4.52
C LEU A 133 1.13 -16.74 3.77
N LEU A 134 -0.05 -16.34 3.29
CA LEU A 134 -0.97 -17.22 2.60
C LEU A 134 -0.42 -17.66 1.23
N THR A 135 0.22 -16.76 0.48
CA THR A 135 0.85 -17.12 -0.80
C THR A 135 1.90 -18.21 -0.58
N GLY A 136 2.84 -18.02 0.35
CA GLY A 136 3.87 -19.03 0.63
C GLY A 136 3.30 -20.37 1.12
N LEU A 137 2.24 -20.36 1.94
CA LEU A 137 1.57 -21.59 2.41
C LEU A 137 0.83 -22.30 1.27
N ILE A 138 0.10 -21.57 0.43
CA ILE A 138 -0.62 -22.12 -0.73
C ILE A 138 0.37 -22.75 -1.69
N GLU A 139 1.50 -22.09 -1.95
CA GLU A 139 2.53 -22.61 -2.83
C GLU A 139 3.19 -23.87 -2.27
N THR A 140 3.54 -23.86 -0.99
CA THR A 140 4.06 -25.06 -0.30
C THR A 140 3.09 -26.24 -0.39
N ALA A 141 1.79 -25.98 -0.22
CA ALA A 141 0.74 -26.99 -0.35
C ALA A 141 0.56 -27.46 -1.81
N ALA A 142 0.60 -26.55 -2.77
CA ALA A 142 0.46 -26.85 -4.20
C ALA A 142 1.62 -27.70 -4.71
N LEU A 143 2.86 -27.34 -4.35
CA LEU A 143 4.05 -28.14 -4.67
C LEU A 143 3.97 -29.54 -4.07
N SER A 144 3.48 -29.64 -2.82
CA SER A 144 3.27 -30.93 -2.15
C SER A 144 2.20 -31.78 -2.86
N TYR A 145 1.10 -31.17 -3.31
CA TYR A 145 0.02 -31.83 -4.03
C TYR A 145 0.46 -32.33 -5.42
N LEU A 146 1.27 -31.55 -6.13
CA LEU A 146 1.83 -31.91 -7.44
C LEU A 146 2.96 -32.96 -7.33
N GLY A 147 3.32 -33.40 -6.13
CA GLY A 147 4.42 -34.34 -5.90
C GLY A 147 5.82 -33.74 -6.08
N LEU A 148 5.91 -32.42 -6.29
CA LEU A 148 7.12 -31.63 -6.43
C LEU A 148 7.63 -31.24 -5.02
N ARG A 149 8.11 -32.22 -4.24
CA ARG A 149 8.76 -31.91 -2.95
C ARG A 149 10.12 -31.24 -3.21
N HIS A 150 10.47 -30.23 -2.41
CA HIS A 150 11.77 -29.54 -2.46
C HIS A 150 12.99 -30.49 -2.48
N GLY A 151 12.87 -31.68 -1.86
CA GLY A 151 13.91 -32.72 -1.86
C GLY A 151 14.01 -33.58 -3.13
N ARG A 152 13.08 -33.46 -4.09
CA ARG A 152 13.10 -34.16 -5.39
C ARG A 152 13.60 -33.29 -6.55
N LEU A 153 13.75 -31.98 -6.34
CA LEU A 153 14.37 -31.07 -7.30
C LEU A 153 15.89 -31.28 -7.23
N THR A 154 16.42 -31.97 -8.23
CA THR A 154 17.83 -32.35 -8.28
C THR A 154 18.71 -31.23 -8.83
N SER A 155 18.15 -30.30 -9.62
CA SER A 155 18.92 -29.19 -10.18
C SER A 155 18.77 -27.89 -9.37
N PHE A 156 19.84 -27.11 -9.29
CA PHE A 156 19.82 -25.76 -8.72
C PHE A 156 18.94 -24.81 -9.54
N ASP A 157 18.88 -25.00 -10.85
CA ASP A 157 18.11 -24.16 -11.78
C ASP A 157 16.60 -24.27 -11.56
N GLU A 158 16.09 -25.48 -11.31
CA GLU A 158 14.68 -25.69 -10.96
C GLU A 158 14.34 -24.98 -9.64
N ARG A 159 15.20 -25.06 -8.63
CA ARG A 159 15.00 -24.40 -7.34
C ARG A 159 14.98 -22.88 -7.49
N ALA A 160 15.94 -22.32 -8.22
CA ALA A 160 16.01 -20.88 -8.46
C ALA A 160 14.82 -20.37 -9.29
N THR A 161 14.38 -21.15 -10.29
CA THR A 161 13.20 -20.83 -11.09
C THR A 161 11.93 -20.81 -10.23
N LEU A 162 11.77 -21.78 -9.33
CA LEU A 162 10.64 -21.80 -8.40
C LEU A 162 10.65 -20.61 -7.45
N LEU A 163 11.80 -20.25 -6.88
CA LEU A 163 11.93 -19.04 -6.05
C LEU A 163 11.55 -17.77 -6.81
N PHE A 164 11.92 -17.69 -8.09
CA PHE A 164 11.53 -16.57 -8.95
C PHE A 164 10.01 -16.51 -9.15
N VAL A 165 9.37 -17.65 -9.40
CA VAL A 165 7.91 -17.73 -9.57
C VAL A 165 7.18 -17.37 -8.27
N ASP A 166 7.61 -17.92 -7.13
CA ASP A 166 7.06 -17.62 -5.80
C ASP A 166 7.17 -16.12 -5.50
N GLN A 167 8.37 -15.55 -5.64
CA GLN A 167 8.55 -14.12 -5.41
C GLN A 167 7.70 -13.26 -6.36
N PHE A 168 7.53 -13.68 -7.62
CA PHE A 168 6.67 -12.97 -8.57
C PHE A 168 5.21 -12.99 -8.12
N LEU A 169 4.71 -14.14 -7.67
CA LEU A 169 3.34 -14.29 -7.17
C LEU A 169 3.11 -13.47 -5.89
N ILE A 170 4.04 -13.54 -4.93
CA ILE A 170 4.01 -12.72 -3.71
C ILE A 170 3.95 -11.24 -4.07
N THR A 171 4.80 -10.79 -4.99
CA THR A 171 4.85 -9.39 -5.44
C THR A 171 3.53 -8.98 -6.10
N ALA A 172 3.00 -9.78 -7.02
CA ALA A 172 1.77 -9.49 -7.74
C ALA A 172 0.55 -9.42 -6.79
N VAL A 173 0.40 -10.42 -5.91
CA VAL A 173 -0.69 -10.48 -4.94
C VAL A 173 -0.58 -9.33 -3.95
N GLY A 174 0.62 -9.09 -3.41
CA GLY A 174 0.86 -8.03 -2.45
C GLY A 174 0.58 -6.63 -3.00
N LEU A 175 1.01 -6.33 -4.23
CA LEU A 175 0.70 -5.08 -4.92
C LEU A 175 -0.81 -4.96 -5.22
N ALA A 176 -1.48 -6.06 -5.59
CA ALA A 176 -2.92 -6.07 -5.78
C ALA A 176 -3.69 -5.77 -4.48
N VAL A 177 -3.22 -6.25 -3.33
CA VAL A 177 -3.78 -5.93 -2.01
C VAL A 177 -3.64 -4.43 -1.72
N ILE A 178 -2.45 -3.86 -1.87
CA ILE A 178 -2.25 -2.41 -1.67
C ILE A 178 -3.19 -1.62 -2.59
N TYR A 179 -3.22 -1.96 -3.88
CA TYR A 179 -4.08 -1.31 -4.86
C TYR A 179 -5.56 -1.39 -4.47
N ALA A 180 -6.05 -2.55 -4.04
CA ALA A 180 -7.46 -2.74 -3.67
C ALA A 180 -7.88 -1.84 -2.50
N PHE A 181 -7.01 -1.65 -1.51
CA PHE A 181 -7.28 -0.80 -0.35
C PHE A 181 -7.14 0.70 -0.66
N VAL A 182 -6.25 1.07 -1.59
CA VAL A 182 -5.99 2.47 -1.96
C VAL A 182 -6.99 2.98 -3.01
N LYS A 183 -7.51 2.10 -3.89
CA LYS A 183 -8.44 2.44 -4.98
C LYS A 183 -9.64 3.32 -4.58
N PRO A 184 -10.30 3.13 -3.42
CA PRO A 184 -11.42 3.98 -3.01
C PRO A 184 -11.08 5.45 -2.76
N TYR A 185 -9.80 5.79 -2.61
CA TYR A 185 -9.32 7.13 -2.26
C TYR A 185 -8.84 7.95 -3.48
N GLN A 186 -9.12 7.50 -4.70
CA GLN A 186 -8.73 8.20 -5.92
C GLN A 186 -9.56 9.50 -6.14
N PRO A 187 -8.95 10.59 -6.65
CA PRO A 187 -7.55 10.72 -7.05
C PRO A 187 -6.61 10.90 -5.84
N LEU A 188 -5.44 10.26 -5.90
CA LEU A 188 -4.39 10.42 -4.89
C LEU A 188 -3.58 11.71 -5.13
N PRO A 189 -3.00 12.30 -4.07
CA PRO A 189 -1.93 13.30 -4.20
C PRO A 189 -0.79 12.85 -5.12
N ASP A 190 -0.23 13.79 -5.89
CA ASP A 190 0.79 13.53 -6.92
C ASP A 190 2.13 13.01 -6.38
N ASP A 191 2.37 13.13 -5.07
CA ASP A 191 3.60 12.68 -4.40
C ASP A 191 3.46 11.32 -3.69
N LEU A 192 2.28 10.69 -3.72
CA LEU A 192 2.06 9.32 -3.27
C LEU A 192 2.30 8.34 -4.42
N PHE A 193 3.02 7.24 -4.13
CA PHE A 193 3.38 6.21 -5.12
C PHE A 193 4.01 6.76 -6.41
N ARG A 194 4.78 7.85 -6.29
CA ARG A 194 5.38 8.53 -7.43
C ARG A 194 6.60 7.79 -7.98
N PHE A 195 6.61 7.61 -9.31
CA PHE A 195 7.73 7.09 -10.10
C PHE A 195 8.15 8.13 -11.16
N GLU A 196 9.21 8.89 -10.89
CA GLU A 196 9.71 9.92 -11.81
C GLU A 196 11.05 9.48 -12.41
N TRP A 197 11.06 9.23 -13.73
CA TRP A 197 12.27 8.80 -14.44
C TRP A 197 13.15 9.96 -14.91
N LYS A 198 12.59 11.17 -14.96
CA LYS A 198 13.28 12.36 -15.48
C LYS A 198 14.32 12.88 -14.48
N GLU A 199 15.34 13.55 -15.02
CA GLU A 199 16.40 14.23 -14.27
C GLU A 199 17.10 13.31 -13.22
N PRO A 200 17.59 12.11 -13.62
CA PRO A 200 18.10 11.10 -12.69
C PRO A 200 19.27 11.57 -11.80
N LEU A 201 20.03 12.55 -12.28
CA LEU A 201 21.22 13.09 -11.61
C LEU A 201 20.98 14.47 -10.96
N ASN A 202 19.72 14.91 -10.85
CA ASN A 202 19.39 16.17 -10.18
C ASN A 202 19.83 16.12 -8.70
N LEU A 203 20.53 17.16 -8.24
CA LEU A 203 21.07 17.25 -6.87
C LEU A 203 20.01 17.13 -5.77
N TYR A 204 18.77 17.56 -6.03
CA TYR A 204 17.73 17.66 -5.01
C TYR A 204 16.76 16.46 -5.01
N LYS A 205 16.47 15.92 -6.20
CA LYS A 205 15.44 14.88 -6.41
C LYS A 205 15.83 13.75 -7.36
N GLY A 206 17.07 13.76 -7.86
CA GLY A 206 17.56 12.80 -8.84
C GLY A 206 17.67 11.40 -8.22
N TRP A 207 16.84 10.48 -8.69
CA TRP A 207 16.73 9.13 -8.12
C TRP A 207 18.02 8.32 -8.23
N LEU A 208 18.81 8.53 -9.29
CA LEU A 208 20.06 7.81 -9.51
C LEU A 208 21.20 8.38 -8.66
N LEU A 209 21.29 9.72 -8.56
CA LEU A 209 22.28 10.36 -7.70
C LEU A 209 22.04 10.02 -6.23
N TRP A 210 20.80 10.21 -5.76
CA TRP A 210 20.43 9.85 -4.39
C TRP A 210 20.47 8.33 -4.16
N GLY A 211 20.27 7.55 -5.22
CA GLY A 211 20.53 6.11 -5.23
C GLY A 211 21.99 5.77 -4.89
N GLY A 212 22.94 6.41 -5.58
CA GLY A 212 24.38 6.22 -5.32
C GLY A 212 24.82 6.73 -3.95
N ILE A 213 24.38 7.94 -3.56
CA ILE A 213 24.67 8.49 -2.23
C ILE A 213 24.09 7.59 -1.14
N GLY A 214 22.83 7.19 -1.29
CA GLY A 214 22.14 6.29 -0.36
C GLY A 214 22.86 4.96 -0.22
N LEU A 215 23.37 4.39 -1.31
CA LEU A 215 24.13 3.14 -1.26
C LEU A 215 25.42 3.27 -0.44
N ILE A 216 26.17 4.35 -0.62
CA ILE A 216 27.40 4.63 0.17
C ILE A 216 27.05 4.82 1.64
N VAL A 217 26.01 5.61 1.93
CA VAL A 217 25.57 5.86 3.31
C VAL A 217 25.07 4.58 3.98
N ALA A 218 24.33 3.72 3.25
CA ALA A 218 23.89 2.42 3.76
C ALA A 218 25.09 1.52 4.07
N ALA A 219 26.08 1.43 3.17
CA ALA A 219 27.30 0.65 3.39
C ALA A 219 28.08 1.12 4.62
N LEU A 220 28.26 2.43 4.78
CA LEU A 220 28.91 3.00 5.96
C LEU A 220 28.09 2.76 7.23
N GLY A 221 26.79 2.97 7.20
CA GLY A 221 25.90 2.74 8.33
C GLY A 221 25.93 1.29 8.81
N ILE A 222 25.88 0.33 7.89
CA ILE A 222 25.94 -1.10 8.19
C ILE A 222 27.32 -1.53 8.68
N ALA A 223 28.40 -0.97 8.13
CA ALA A 223 29.75 -1.22 8.64
C ALA A 223 29.90 -0.68 10.07
N LEU A 224 29.38 0.51 10.35
CA LEU A 224 29.42 1.13 11.68
C LEU A 224 28.58 0.35 12.69
N THR A 225 27.38 -0.11 12.34
CA THR A 225 26.58 -0.94 13.24
C THR A 225 27.27 -2.27 13.54
N GLY A 226 27.93 -2.88 12.54
CA GLY A 226 28.73 -4.09 12.75
C GLY A 226 29.91 -3.87 13.71
N VAL A 227 30.66 -2.77 13.54
CA VAL A 227 31.77 -2.41 14.44
C VAL A 227 31.25 -2.12 15.86
N ALA A 228 30.16 -1.37 15.99
CA ALA A 228 29.56 -1.05 17.27
C ALA A 228 29.09 -2.32 18.00
N LEU A 229 28.42 -3.23 17.31
CA LEU A 229 27.94 -4.48 17.90
C LEU A 229 29.10 -5.40 18.31
N SER A 230 30.15 -5.48 17.49
CA SER A 230 31.37 -6.21 17.83
C SER A 230 32.05 -5.63 19.08
N ALA A 231 32.14 -4.31 19.18
CA ALA A 231 32.70 -3.65 20.36
C ALA A 231 31.86 -3.88 21.63
N LEU A 232 30.54 -4.01 21.52
CA LEU A 232 29.64 -4.27 22.64
C LEU A 232 29.65 -5.73 23.08
N ASN A 233 29.70 -6.67 22.14
CA ASN A 233 29.57 -8.10 22.41
C ASN A 233 30.92 -8.82 22.61
N GLY A 234 32.05 -8.18 22.27
CA GLY A 234 33.39 -8.79 22.38
C GLY A 234 33.69 -9.86 21.33
N GLU A 235 32.72 -10.17 20.47
CA GLU A 235 32.85 -11.09 19.34
C GLU A 235 33.22 -10.33 18.07
N PRO A 236 33.97 -10.94 17.12
CA PRO A 236 34.21 -10.32 15.83
C PRO A 236 32.87 -10.01 15.14
N PRO A 237 32.82 -9.02 14.22
CA PRO A 237 31.60 -8.68 13.51
C PRO A 237 31.10 -9.92 12.76
N GLN A 238 30.11 -10.61 13.33
CA GLN A 238 29.40 -11.68 12.65
C GLN A 238 28.67 -11.04 11.48
N ARG A 239 29.20 -11.23 10.27
CA ARG A 239 28.45 -11.03 9.03
C ARG A 239 27.50 -12.21 8.88
N GLU A 240 26.52 -12.30 9.77
CA GLU A 240 25.33 -13.11 9.54
C GLU A 240 24.59 -12.42 8.40
N VAL A 241 24.83 -12.91 7.19
CA VAL A 241 23.96 -12.70 6.03
C VAL A 241 23.09 -13.94 5.93
N ASP A 242 22.49 -14.36 7.04
CA ASP A 242 21.93 -15.71 7.19
C ASP A 242 20.85 -15.99 6.15
N ALA A 243 20.05 -14.98 5.80
CA ALA A 243 19.04 -15.13 4.74
C ALA A 243 19.65 -15.27 3.34
N LEU A 244 20.69 -14.50 3.01
CA LEU A 244 21.33 -14.53 1.69
C LEU A 244 22.35 -15.67 1.55
N VAL A 245 22.97 -16.09 2.66
CA VAL A 245 23.86 -17.25 2.76
C VAL A 245 23.07 -18.55 2.58
N GLN A 246 21.80 -18.60 2.99
CA GLN A 246 20.92 -19.72 2.63
C GLN A 246 20.71 -19.86 1.11
N LEU A 247 20.84 -18.77 0.36
CA LEU A 247 20.79 -18.78 -1.11
C LEU A 247 22.16 -19.11 -1.73
N LEU A 248 23.25 -19.15 -0.95
CA LEU A 248 24.60 -19.42 -1.43
C LEU A 248 24.75 -20.68 -2.30
N PRO A 249 24.06 -21.81 -2.03
CA PRO A 249 24.12 -22.97 -2.90
C PRO A 249 23.64 -22.69 -4.34
N LEU A 250 22.69 -21.77 -4.50
CA LEU A 250 22.10 -21.37 -5.79
C LEU A 250 22.94 -20.30 -6.50
N ILE A 251 23.66 -19.46 -5.74
CA ILE A 251 24.49 -18.36 -6.26
C ILE A 251 25.68 -18.93 -7.04
N GLY A 252 25.78 -18.64 -8.34
CA GLY A 252 26.90 -19.11 -9.17
C GLY A 252 26.83 -20.61 -9.55
N ALA A 253 25.70 -21.29 -9.27
CA ALA A 253 25.49 -22.67 -9.72
C ALA A 253 25.32 -22.76 -11.25
N SER A 254 24.67 -21.75 -11.85
CA SER A 254 24.54 -21.56 -13.30
C SER A 254 24.19 -20.10 -13.61
N ASN A 255 24.23 -19.73 -14.90
CA ASN A 255 23.75 -18.42 -15.36
C ASN A 255 22.25 -18.22 -15.10
N ILE A 256 21.45 -19.29 -15.25
CA ILE A 256 20.00 -19.25 -15.04
C ILE A 256 19.69 -19.02 -13.56
N SER A 257 20.28 -19.83 -12.68
CA SER A 257 20.09 -19.70 -11.24
C SER A 257 20.49 -18.31 -10.73
N THR A 258 21.63 -17.80 -11.18
CA THR A 258 22.11 -16.46 -10.82
C THR A 258 21.17 -15.36 -11.34
N ALA A 259 20.71 -15.47 -12.59
CA ALA A 259 19.74 -14.52 -13.15
C ALA A 259 18.40 -14.53 -12.39
N CYS A 260 17.89 -15.71 -12.03
CA CYS A 260 16.69 -15.84 -11.21
C CYS A 260 16.87 -15.18 -9.84
N LEU A 261 17.99 -15.42 -9.15
CA LEU A 261 18.27 -14.82 -7.85
C LEU A 261 18.36 -13.29 -7.93
N ILE A 262 19.04 -12.74 -8.94
CA ILE A 262 19.10 -11.29 -9.17
C ILE A 262 17.70 -10.74 -9.47
N GLY A 263 16.88 -11.46 -10.23
CA GLY A 263 15.48 -11.07 -10.48
C GLY A 263 14.64 -11.04 -9.19
N VAL A 264 14.82 -12.02 -8.31
CA VAL A 264 14.14 -12.09 -7.00
C VAL A 264 14.59 -10.95 -6.09
N THR A 265 15.89 -10.90 -5.76
CA THR A 265 16.39 -10.03 -4.69
C THR A 265 16.69 -8.61 -5.18
N GLY A 266 17.01 -8.43 -6.47
CA GLY A 266 17.37 -7.15 -7.07
C GLY A 266 16.22 -6.44 -7.76
N ILE A 267 15.08 -7.09 -8.02
CA ILE A 267 13.96 -6.47 -8.76
C ILE A 267 12.64 -6.67 -8.03
N LEU A 268 12.17 -7.91 -7.91
CA LEU A 268 10.82 -8.20 -7.42
C LEU A 268 10.63 -7.81 -5.95
N ALA A 269 11.53 -8.26 -5.08
CA ALA A 269 11.49 -7.93 -3.65
C ALA A 269 11.60 -6.42 -3.40
N PRO A 270 12.58 -5.67 -3.95
CA PRO A 270 12.66 -4.21 -3.79
C PRO A 270 11.41 -3.48 -4.26
N ILE A 271 10.83 -3.84 -5.42
CA ILE A 271 9.61 -3.20 -5.92
C ILE A 271 8.46 -3.40 -4.93
N TYR A 272 8.26 -4.63 -4.47
CA TYR A 272 7.20 -4.95 -3.52
C TYR A 272 7.40 -4.24 -2.18
N GLU A 273 8.56 -4.44 -1.56
CA GLU A 273 8.86 -3.98 -0.22
C GLU A 273 8.89 -2.44 -0.15
N GLU A 274 9.52 -1.75 -1.11
CA GLU A 274 9.51 -0.29 -1.10
C GLU A 274 8.10 0.27 -1.33
N THR A 275 7.26 -0.40 -2.13
CA THR A 275 5.87 0.02 -2.29
C THR A 275 5.08 -0.10 -0.98
N VAL A 276 5.27 -1.19 -0.24
CA VAL A 276 4.60 -1.42 1.06
C VAL A 276 5.16 -0.49 2.14
N PHE A 277 6.47 -0.48 2.35
CA PHE A 277 7.09 0.21 3.48
C PHE A 277 7.24 1.72 3.25
N ARG A 278 7.63 2.16 2.04
CA ARG A 278 7.88 3.58 1.74
C ARG A 278 6.63 4.19 1.14
N GLY A 279 6.09 3.57 0.09
CA GLY A 279 4.93 4.07 -0.64
C GLY A 279 3.66 4.15 0.22
N PHE A 280 3.42 3.13 1.05
CA PHE A 280 2.20 3.03 1.86
C PHE A 280 2.42 3.29 3.36
N LEU A 281 3.24 2.49 4.05
CA LEU A 281 3.34 2.53 5.52
C LEU A 281 3.96 3.85 6.02
N MET A 282 5.15 4.21 5.52
CA MET A 282 5.86 5.41 5.95
C MET A 282 5.04 6.67 5.67
N THR A 283 4.48 6.81 4.47
CA THR A 283 3.61 7.94 4.11
C THR A 283 2.39 7.99 5.02
N SER A 284 1.73 6.87 5.28
CA SER A 284 0.60 6.78 6.22
C SER A 284 0.98 7.27 7.61
N LEU A 285 2.13 6.84 8.14
CA LEU A 285 2.62 7.24 9.46
C LEU A 285 2.83 8.75 9.59
N THR A 286 3.16 9.45 8.49
CA THR A 286 3.32 10.93 8.51
C THR A 286 2.03 11.70 8.83
N LYS A 287 0.87 11.03 8.78
CA LYS A 287 -0.41 11.61 9.23
C LYS A 287 -0.44 11.88 10.74
N TRP A 288 0.26 11.06 11.52
CA TRP A 288 0.26 11.12 12.99
C TRP A 288 1.60 11.52 13.58
N PHE A 289 2.69 11.24 12.87
CA PHE A 289 4.06 11.48 13.33
C PHE A 289 4.79 12.46 12.40
N PRO A 290 5.79 13.22 12.90
CA PRO A 290 6.68 13.96 12.01
C PRO A 290 7.47 12.98 11.11
N THR A 291 7.84 13.43 9.92
CA THR A 291 8.47 12.57 8.90
C THR A 291 9.71 11.80 9.39
N PRO A 292 10.65 12.39 10.17
CA PRO A 292 11.75 11.61 10.74
C PRO A 292 11.31 10.46 11.65
N ALA A 293 10.25 10.64 12.45
CA ALA A 293 9.71 9.58 13.29
C ALA A 293 9.00 8.49 12.46
N ALA A 294 8.32 8.88 11.37
CA ALA A 294 7.74 7.92 10.44
C ALA A 294 8.81 7.08 9.71
N VAL A 295 9.95 7.68 9.38
CA VAL A 295 11.13 6.95 8.82
C VAL A 295 11.64 5.93 9.82
N VAL A 296 11.86 6.32 11.08
CA VAL A 296 12.35 5.41 12.13
C VAL A 296 11.35 4.28 12.38
N LEU A 297 10.06 4.58 12.53
CA LEU A 297 9.03 3.56 12.77
C LEU A 297 8.90 2.59 11.59
N SER A 298 8.90 3.09 10.35
CA SER A 298 8.84 2.24 9.16
C SER A 298 10.10 1.36 9.05
N ALA A 299 11.29 1.92 9.32
CA ALA A 299 12.55 1.17 9.33
C ALA A 299 12.59 0.07 10.40
N SER A 300 12.06 0.34 11.60
CA SER A 300 11.93 -0.67 12.66
C SER A 300 10.98 -1.79 12.24
N ILE A 301 9.80 -1.46 11.70
CA ILE A 301 8.85 -2.48 11.24
C ILE A 301 9.45 -3.31 10.10
N PHE A 302 10.11 -2.65 9.14
CA PHE A 302 10.86 -3.31 8.07
C PHE A 302 11.86 -4.33 8.64
N ALA A 303 12.72 -3.94 9.57
CA ALA A 303 13.69 -4.85 10.18
C ALA A 303 13.02 -5.99 10.99
N PHE A 304 11.94 -5.71 11.71
CA PHE A 304 11.24 -6.73 12.50
C PHE A 304 10.58 -7.81 11.64
N VAL A 305 10.00 -7.47 10.50
CA VAL A 305 9.29 -8.46 9.66
C VAL A 305 10.23 -9.44 8.96
N HIS A 306 11.53 -9.17 8.94
CA HIS A 306 12.53 -10.11 8.42
C HIS A 306 12.79 -11.29 9.37
N LEU A 307 12.37 -11.19 10.64
CA LEU A 307 12.43 -12.26 11.64
C LEU A 307 13.85 -12.83 11.85
N THR A 308 14.88 -12.01 11.61
CA THR A 308 16.30 -12.32 11.84
C THR A 308 16.87 -11.37 12.91
N PRO A 309 16.73 -11.69 14.22
CA PRO A 309 17.15 -10.76 15.29
C PRO A 309 18.61 -10.30 15.21
N GLY A 310 19.53 -11.15 14.73
CA GLY A 310 20.95 -10.82 14.54
C GLY A 310 21.20 -9.77 13.45
N GLU A 311 20.33 -9.70 12.44
CA GLU A 311 20.43 -8.76 11.31
C GLU A 311 19.66 -7.46 11.56
N PHE A 312 18.90 -7.37 12.67
CA PHE A 312 18.02 -6.24 12.95
C PHE A 312 18.73 -4.88 12.87
N PRO A 313 19.90 -4.64 13.49
CA PRO A 313 20.59 -3.34 13.41
C PRO A 313 20.95 -2.94 11.98
N GLN A 314 21.36 -3.89 11.14
CA GLN A 314 21.78 -3.70 9.77
C GLN A 314 20.56 -3.42 8.87
N LEU A 315 19.50 -4.20 9.03
CA LEU A 315 18.23 -4.00 8.33
C LEU A 315 17.55 -2.69 8.72
N PHE A 316 17.63 -2.31 10.00
CA PHE A 316 17.15 -1.02 10.48
C PHE A 316 17.94 0.13 9.86
N ALA A 317 19.28 0.03 9.80
CA ALA A 317 20.13 1.05 9.18
C ALA A 317 19.83 1.22 7.68
N LEU A 318 19.75 0.12 6.93
CA LEU A 318 19.30 0.14 5.53
C LEU A 318 17.90 0.76 5.43
N GLY A 319 16.99 0.32 6.31
CA GLY A 319 15.62 0.74 6.36
C GLY A 319 15.45 2.26 6.51
N ALA A 320 16.26 2.85 7.40
CA ALA A 320 16.31 4.27 7.68
C ALA A 320 16.86 5.07 6.49
N VAL A 321 17.92 4.59 5.83
CA VAL A 321 18.49 5.23 4.64
C VAL A 321 17.48 5.25 3.49
N LEU A 322 16.80 4.12 3.25
CA LEU A 322 15.75 4.01 2.24
C LEU A 322 14.59 4.97 2.50
N GLY A 323 14.14 5.09 3.76
CA GLY A 323 13.08 6.02 4.15
C GLY A 323 13.49 7.49 4.04
N PHE A 324 14.73 7.82 4.45
CA PHE A 324 15.30 9.16 4.30
C PHE A 324 15.40 9.56 2.82
N ALA A 325 15.94 8.69 1.97
CA ALA A 325 16.07 8.95 0.55
C ALA A 325 14.71 9.20 -0.10
N TYR A 326 13.69 8.42 0.26
CA TYR A 326 12.33 8.65 -0.23
C TYR A 326 11.74 9.98 0.25
N ALA A 327 11.92 10.33 1.53
CA ALA A 327 11.45 11.60 2.09
C ALA A 327 12.08 12.81 1.40
N GLN A 328 13.36 12.71 1.04
CA GLN A 328 14.08 13.75 0.32
C GLN A 328 13.64 13.87 -1.15
N THR A 329 13.58 12.76 -1.89
CA THR A 329 13.34 12.80 -3.34
C THR A 329 11.87 12.78 -3.74
N ARG A 330 10.98 12.31 -2.85
CA ARG A 330 9.56 12.03 -3.14
C ARG A 330 9.38 11.10 -4.34
N ASN A 331 10.33 10.19 -4.56
CA ASN A 331 10.34 9.28 -5.72
C ASN A 331 10.73 7.87 -5.28
N LEU A 332 9.79 6.92 -5.42
CA LEU A 332 9.99 5.54 -4.98
C LEU A 332 11.15 4.85 -5.71
N LEU A 333 11.44 5.27 -6.95
CA LEU A 333 12.60 4.76 -7.71
C LEU A 333 13.91 4.93 -6.95
N THR A 334 14.04 5.97 -6.12
CA THR A 334 15.26 6.19 -5.31
C THR A 334 15.48 5.05 -4.33
N SER A 335 14.47 4.73 -3.52
CA SER A 335 14.57 3.66 -2.52
C SER A 335 14.64 2.29 -3.20
N ILE A 336 13.88 2.07 -4.28
CA ILE A 336 13.97 0.83 -5.05
C ILE A 336 15.38 0.64 -5.60
N THR A 337 16.02 1.70 -6.10
CA THR A 337 17.39 1.64 -6.64
C THR A 337 18.40 1.33 -5.55
N ILE A 338 18.34 2.00 -4.39
CA ILE A 338 19.26 1.72 -3.27
C ILE A 338 19.10 0.27 -2.82
N HIS A 339 17.86 -0.20 -2.63
CA HIS A 339 17.57 -1.54 -2.15
C HIS A 339 17.99 -2.60 -3.17
N ALA A 340 17.64 -2.42 -4.43
CA ALA A 340 18.04 -3.29 -5.54
C ALA A 340 19.56 -3.42 -5.66
N LEU A 341 20.28 -2.28 -5.61
CA LEU A 341 21.73 -2.26 -5.70
C LEU A 341 22.39 -2.91 -4.49
N TRP A 342 21.86 -2.68 -3.28
CA TRP A 342 22.35 -3.33 -2.06
C TRP A 342 22.24 -4.85 -2.18
N ASN A 343 21.05 -5.37 -2.48
CA ASN A 343 20.80 -6.80 -2.59
C ASN A 343 21.63 -7.44 -3.71
N SER A 344 21.69 -6.79 -4.88
CA SER A 344 22.46 -7.30 -6.02
C SER A 344 23.96 -7.29 -5.74
N ALA A 345 24.49 -6.24 -5.08
CA ALA A 345 25.90 -6.16 -4.73
C ALA A 345 26.31 -7.29 -3.77
N VAL A 346 25.47 -7.64 -2.79
CA VAL A 346 25.72 -8.76 -1.89
C VAL A 346 25.76 -10.08 -2.68
N ILE A 347 24.80 -10.33 -3.57
CA ILE A 347 24.78 -11.56 -4.40
C ILE A 347 26.02 -11.65 -5.30
N ILE A 348 26.41 -10.54 -5.95
CA ILE A 348 27.59 -10.50 -6.83
C ILE A 348 28.87 -10.74 -6.02
N LEU A 349 29.00 -10.11 -4.85
CA LEU A 349 30.14 -10.32 -3.96
C LEU A 349 30.24 -11.78 -3.51
N LEU A 350 29.13 -12.37 -3.07
CA LEU A 350 29.07 -13.78 -2.67
C LEU A 350 29.40 -14.72 -3.85
N THR A 351 28.94 -14.39 -5.06
CA THR A 351 29.30 -15.13 -6.28
C THR A 351 30.80 -15.10 -6.51
N PHE A 352 31.42 -13.92 -6.43
CA PHE A 352 32.85 -13.76 -6.63
C PHE A 352 33.67 -14.51 -5.58
N LEU A 353 33.28 -14.43 -4.30
CA LEU A 353 33.96 -15.12 -3.20
C LEU A 353 33.82 -16.65 -3.28
N ARG A 354 32.72 -17.17 -3.85
CA ARG A 354 32.54 -18.63 -4.06
C ARG A 354 33.40 -19.18 -5.21
N LEU A 355 33.72 -18.34 -6.18
CA LEU A 355 34.53 -18.72 -7.35
C LEU A 355 36.03 -18.77 -7.06
N GLN A 356 36.46 -18.37 -5.86
CA GLN A 356 37.81 -18.52 -5.33
C GLN A 356 37.92 -19.79 -4.50
#